data_AF-A0A961RJU4-F1
#
_entry.id   AF-A0A961RJU4-F1
#
_cell.length_a   1.000
_cell.length_b   1.000
_cell.length_c   1.000
_cell.angle_alpha   90.00
_cell.angle_beta   90.00
_cell.angle_gamma   90.00
#
_symmetry.space_group_name_H-M   'P 1'
#
loop_
_entity.id
_entity.type
_entity.pdbx_description
1 polymer ?
#
loop_
_entity_poly.entity_id
_entity_poly.type
_entity_poly.pdbx_seq_one_letter_code
_entity_poly.pdbx_strand_id
1 'polypeptide(L)' 'EIEETVRRIDKIETALEPDFQQHFVNAMAVPNKVEPFPKLAEAVKLPERKVLEPAGGDGGGRRRRRSRS' A
#
# COMPACT_ATOMS: atom_id res chain seq x y z
N GLU A 1 1.12 -21.01 29.32
CA GLU A 1 0.42 -20.89 28.03
C GLU A 1 0.80 -19.62 27.26
N ILE A 2 0.38 -18.41 27.69
CA ILE A 2 0.69 -17.15 26.96
C ILE A 2 2.20 -16.94 26.74
N GLU A 3 3.04 -17.17 27.75
CA GLU A 3 4.50 -17.02 27.62
C GLU A 3 5.13 -17.96 26.58
N GLU A 4 4.63 -19.19 26.47
CA GLU A 4 5.08 -20.14 25.45
C GLU A 4 4.63 -19.71 24.05
N THR A 5 3.43 -19.13 23.93
CA THR A 5 2.93 -18.54 22.68
C THR A 5 3.79 -17.35 22.24
N VAL A 6 4.15 -16.45 23.16
CA VAL A 6 4.95 -15.26 22.84
C VAL A 6 6.32 -15.63 22.29
N ARG A 7 6.95 -16.69 22.81
CA ARG A 7 8.26 -17.18 22.33
C ARG A 7 8.22 -17.68 20.88
N ARG A 8 7.04 -18.00 20.36
CA ARG A 8 6.83 -18.50 19.00
C ARG A 8 6.42 -17.41 18.01
N ILE A 9 6.36 -16.15 18.42
CA ILE A 9 5.99 -15.04 17.54
C ILE A 9 7.18 -14.70 16.63
N ASP A 10 6.95 -14.81 15.33
CA ASP A 10 7.85 -14.28 14.32
C ASP A 10 7.64 -12.77 14.20
N LYS A 11 8.72 -12.00 14.37
CA LYS A 11 8.70 -10.55 14.27
C LYS A 11 9.06 -10.15 12.84
N ILE A 12 8.20 -9.38 12.20
CA ILE A 12 8.43 -8.86 10.85
C ILE A 12 8.81 -7.37 10.96
N GLU A 13 9.94 -7.00 10.35
CA GLU A 13 10.36 -5.61 10.26
C GLU A 13 9.77 -4.95 9.02
N THR A 14 8.76 -4.10 9.23
CA THR A 14 7.98 -3.47 8.14
C THR A 14 8.78 -2.53 7.24
N ALA A 15 9.97 -2.10 7.69
CA ALA A 15 10.88 -1.29 6.89
C ALA A 15 11.68 -2.10 5.86
N LEU A 16 11.86 -3.41 6.11
CA LEU A 16 12.63 -4.32 5.26
C LEU A 16 11.73 -5.30 4.48
N GLU A 17 10.49 -5.49 4.93
CA GLU A 17 9.51 -6.36 4.26
C GLU A 17 9.16 -5.84 2.86
N PRO A 18 9.48 -6.59 1.78
CA PRO A 18 9.36 -6.11 0.40
C PRO A 18 7.96 -5.62 0.01
N ASP A 19 6.92 -6.33 0.45
CA ASP A 19 5.53 -6.05 0.04
C ASP A 19 4.80 -5.10 1.00
N PHE A 20 5.36 -4.82 2.17
CA PHE A 20 4.67 -4.04 3.21
C PHE A 20 4.32 -2.64 2.72
N GLN A 21 5.25 -1.97 2.04
CA GLN A 21 5.01 -0.62 1.51
C GLN A 21 3.86 -0.61 0.50
N GLN A 22 3.81 -1.61 -0.38
CA GLN A 22 2.76 -1.72 -1.39
C GLN A 22 1.39 -1.96 -0.75
N HIS A 23 1.32 -2.86 0.25
CA HIS A 23 0.09 -3.09 1.01
C HIS A 23 -0.35 -1.84 1.78
N PHE A 24 0.59 -1.16 2.43
CA PHE A 24 0.32 0.07 3.19
C PHE A 24 -0.25 1.18 2.29
N VAL A 25 0.38 1.43 1.14
CA VAL A 25 -0.11 2.42 0.17
C VAL A 25 -1.50 2.05 -0.37
N ASN A 26 -1.78 0.76 -0.57
CA ASN A 26 -3.10 0.32 -1.01
C ASN A 26 -4.18 0.55 0.07
N ALA A 27 -3.84 0.29 1.33
CA ALA A 27 -4.75 0.45 2.46
C ALA A 27 -5.05 1.91 2.83
N MET A 28 -4.21 2.86 2.42
CA MET A 28 -4.46 4.30 2.67
C MET A 28 -5.59 4.90 1.83
N ALA A 29 -6.02 4.26 0.74
CA ALA A 29 -7.18 4.71 -0.02
C ALA A 29 -8.49 4.27 0.66
N VAL A 30 -9.58 5.00 0.44
CA VAL A 30 -10.89 4.65 1.02
C VAL A 30 -11.74 3.92 -0.02
N PRO A 31 -12.17 2.67 0.23
CA PRO A 31 -11.81 1.79 1.35
C PRO A 31 -10.46 1.05 1.17
N ASN A 32 -10.01 0.88 -0.08
CA ASN A 32 -8.70 0.38 -0.45
C ASN A 32 -8.46 0.74 -1.93
N LYS A 33 -7.20 0.78 -2.37
CA LYS A 33 -6.82 1.12 -3.74
C LYS A 33 -7.08 -0.02 -4.72
N VAL A 34 -6.89 -1.26 -4.29
CA VAL A 34 -6.87 -2.47 -5.11
C VAL A 34 -8.03 -3.42 -4.78
N GLU A 35 -8.28 -3.65 -3.51
CA GLU A 35 -9.26 -4.63 -3.06
C GLU A 35 -10.69 -4.07 -3.11
N PRO A 36 -11.67 -4.84 -3.63
CA PRO A 36 -13.08 -4.44 -3.58
C PRO A 36 -13.68 -4.70 -2.20
N PHE A 37 -14.61 -3.83 -1.78
CA PHE A 37 -15.33 -3.96 -0.51
C PHE A 37 -16.85 -4.07 -0.77
N PRO A 38 -17.33 -5.21 -1.32
CA PRO A 38 -18.72 -5.32 -1.79
C PRO A 38 -19.74 -5.17 -0.66
N LYS A 39 -19.47 -5.75 0.52
CA LYS A 39 -20.35 -5.62 1.69
C LYS A 39 -20.43 -4.21 2.25
N LEU A 40 -19.35 -3.45 2.17
CA LEU A 40 -19.37 -2.03 2.55
C LEU A 40 -20.14 -1.21 1.52
N ALA A 41 -19.98 -1.51 0.22
CA ALA A 41 -20.68 -0.82 -0.85
C ALA A 41 -22.20 -0.99 -0.80
N GLU A 42 -22.70 -2.11 -0.26
CA GLU A 42 -24.12 -2.33 0.01
C GLU A 42 -24.66 -1.38 1.10
N ALA A 43 -23.83 -1.02 2.09
CA ALA A 43 -24.23 -0.25 3.25
C ALA A 43 -24.04 1.27 3.09
N VAL A 44 -23.05 1.71 2.30
CA VAL A 44 -22.70 3.12 2.14
C VAL A 44 -22.33 3.48 0.69
N LYS A 45 -22.54 4.74 0.31
CA LYS A 45 -22.04 5.26 -0.97
C LYS A 45 -20.54 5.48 -0.89
N LEU A 46 -19.79 4.63 -1.60
CA LEU A 46 -18.33 4.72 -1.68
C LEU A 46 -17.87 5.79 -2.70
N PRO A 47 -16.70 6.42 -2.49
CA PRO A 47 -16.10 7.30 -3.47
C PRO A 47 -15.71 6.53 -4.74
N GLU A 48 -15.65 7.24 -5.88
CA GLU A 48 -15.17 6.65 -7.12
C GLU A 48 -13.72 6.20 -6.99
N ARG A 49 -13.46 4.98 -7.46
CA ARG A 49 -12.13 4.39 -7.37
C ARG A 49 -11.20 5.04 -8.40
N LYS A 50 -10.12 5.66 -7.93
CA LYS A 50 -9.04 6.13 -8.81
C LYS A 50 -8.33 4.92 -9.42
N VAL A 51 -8.62 4.62 -10.68
CA VAL A 51 -7.80 3.73 -11.51
C VAL A 51 -6.52 4.50 -11.83
N LEU A 52 -5.45 4.23 -11.09
CA LEU A 52 -4.11 4.65 -11.51
C LEU A 52 -3.56 3.50 -12.35
N GLU A 53 -3.15 3.80 -13.58
CA GLU A 53 -2.46 2.84 -14.46
C GLU A 53 -1.32 2.17 -13.69
N PRO A 54 -1.03 0.88 -13.97
CA PRO A 54 0.12 0.23 -13.36
C PRO A 54 1.35 1.10 -13.68
N ALA A 55 2.03 1.58 -12.65
CA ALA A 55 3.34 2.18 -12.84
C ALA A 55 4.20 1.08 -13.46
N GLY A 56 4.38 1.14 -14.78
CA GLY A 56 5.29 0.29 -15.52
C GLY A 56 6.63 0.30 -14.80
N GLY A 57 7.17 -0.90 -14.61
CA GLY A 57 8.39 -1.12 -13.86
C GLY A 57 9.56 -0.23 -14.30
N ASP A 58 10.46 -0.02 -13.34
CA ASP A 58 11.88 0.24 -13.51
C ASP A 58 12.28 1.25 -14.62
N GLY A 59 12.58 2.50 -14.21
CA GLY A 59 13.12 3.47 -15.15
C GLY A 59 13.24 4.87 -14.56
N GLY A 60 14.45 5.24 -14.12
CA GLY A 60 14.75 6.55 -13.58
C GLY A 60 14.35 7.73 -14.48
N GLY A 61 14.03 8.87 -13.86
CA GLY A 61 13.75 10.07 -14.65
C GLY A 61 13.38 11.33 -13.87
N ARG A 62 14.34 12.24 -13.78
CA ARG A 62 14.19 13.71 -13.85
C ARG A 62 13.60 14.46 -12.65
N ARG A 63 14.41 14.65 -11.61
CA ARG A 63 14.48 15.97 -10.95
C ARG A 63 15.30 16.92 -11.82
N ARG A 64 14.61 17.70 -12.66
CA ARG A 64 15.14 18.82 -13.45
C ARG A 64 15.90 19.82 -12.56
N ARG A 65 17.21 19.68 -12.42
CA ARG A 65 18.08 20.81 -12.04
C ARG A 65 18.21 21.70 -13.26
N ARG A 66 17.47 22.80 -13.25
CA ARG A 66 17.61 23.92 -14.19
C ARG A 66 19.07 24.37 -14.17
N SER A 67 19.77 24.11 -15.27
CA SER A 67 20.92 24.91 -15.69
C SER A 67 20.48 26.37 -15.75
N ARG A 68 21.05 27.21 -14.88
CA ARG A 68 21.10 28.65 -15.13
C ARG A 68 22.54 28.99 -15.47
N SER A 69 22.65 29.67 -16.60
CA SER A 69 23.82 30.28 -17.19
C SER A 69 24.49 31.27 -16.26
#